data_AF-A0A401TUZ2-F1
#
_entry.id   AF-A0A401TUZ2-F1
#
_cell.length_a   1.000
_cell.length_b   1.000
_cell.length_c   1.000
_cell.angle_alpha   90.00
_cell.angle_beta   90.00
_cell.angle_gamma   90.00
#
_symmetry.space_group_name_H-M   'P 1'
#
loop_
_entity.id
_entity.type
_entity.pdbx_description
1 polymer ?
#
loop_
_entity_poly.entity_id
_entity_poly.type
_entity_poly.pdbx_seq_one_letter_code
_entity_poly.pdbx_strand_id
1 'polypeptide(L)'
;MKVAGYDTQMGGNIGTAILSLEPPRMGRVHVVEMSSYQIDLTPSLDPSVGILINISEDHIDRHGTLEHYAAVKERLVAGVQQGGAAIVGVDDIWCRNIADRLDRAGNRVVRISVKNPLPDGLYVEHETIVRAQGAARSEIARLGGIGSLRGLHNAQNAACASACALAMDVASDVLQNGLRSFPGLAHRMEQVGRRGHVLFVN
;
A
#
# COMPACT_ATOMS: atom_id res chain seq x y z
N MET A 1 -6.68 6.06 -8.40
CA MET A 1 -6.88 5.52 -9.77
C MET A 1 -8.20 5.95 -10.39
N LYS A 2 -9.38 5.57 -9.86
CA LYS A 2 -10.68 6.04 -10.40
C LYS A 2 -10.77 7.57 -10.54
N VAL A 3 -10.39 8.32 -9.51
CA VAL A 3 -10.36 9.81 -9.53
C VAL A 3 -9.37 10.36 -10.57
N ALA A 4 -8.33 9.59 -10.91
CA ALA A 4 -7.36 9.94 -11.95
C ALA A 4 -7.82 9.53 -13.37
N GLY A 5 -9.07 9.05 -13.52
CA GLY A 5 -9.66 8.73 -14.83
C GLY A 5 -9.33 7.33 -15.37
N TYR A 6 -8.64 6.48 -14.61
CA TYR A 6 -8.36 5.10 -15.05
C TYR A 6 -9.58 4.19 -14.94
N ASP A 7 -9.77 3.34 -15.95
CA ASP A 7 -10.62 2.16 -15.84
C ASP A 7 -10.02 1.23 -14.78
N THR A 8 -10.62 1.16 -13.59
CA THR A 8 -10.04 0.46 -12.45
C THR A 8 -10.83 -0.79 -12.12
N GLN A 9 -10.17 -1.93 -12.24
CA GLN A 9 -10.64 -3.23 -11.77
C GLN A 9 -10.01 -3.52 -10.40
N MET A 10 -10.81 -3.98 -9.44
CA MET A 10 -10.32 -4.28 -8.08
C MET A 10 -10.85 -5.63 -7.64
N GLY A 11 -9.98 -6.45 -7.06
CA GLY A 11 -10.34 -7.79 -6.62
C GLY A 11 -9.15 -8.58 -6.10
N GLY A 12 -9.24 -9.90 -6.16
CA GLY A 12 -8.21 -10.81 -5.67
C GLY A 12 -8.68 -11.57 -4.44
N ASN A 13 -7.92 -11.47 -3.34
CA ASN A 13 -8.25 -12.13 -2.07
C ASN A 13 -9.54 -11.58 -1.42
N ILE A 14 -9.81 -10.27 -1.56
CA ILE A 14 -11.05 -9.64 -1.13
C ILE A 14 -11.83 -9.13 -2.35
N GLY A 15 -13.16 -9.24 -2.27
CA GLY A 15 -14.08 -8.73 -3.29
C GLY A 15 -14.20 -9.68 -4.47
N THR A 16 -14.13 -9.14 -5.69
CA THR A 16 -14.29 -9.92 -6.92
C THR A 16 -13.09 -10.83 -7.16
N ALA A 17 -13.33 -12.10 -7.47
CA ALA A 17 -12.26 -13.03 -7.83
C ALA A 17 -11.48 -12.51 -9.05
N ILE A 18 -10.14 -12.66 -9.04
CA ILE A 18 -9.27 -12.09 -10.08
C ILE A 18 -9.64 -12.51 -11.50
N LEU A 19 -10.05 -13.77 -11.70
CA LEU A 19 -10.46 -14.30 -13.01
C LEU A 19 -11.85 -13.82 -13.48
N SER A 20 -12.59 -13.13 -12.61
CA SER A 20 -13.86 -12.49 -12.94
C SER A 20 -13.71 -10.98 -13.24
N LEU A 21 -12.50 -10.44 -13.13
CA LEU A 21 -12.23 -9.06 -13.53
C LEU A 21 -12.21 -8.94 -15.04
N GLU A 22 -12.55 -7.74 -15.53
CA GLU A 22 -12.41 -7.43 -16.94
C GLU A 22 -10.94 -7.62 -17.40
N PRO A 23 -10.69 -8.18 -18.60
CA PRO A 23 -9.34 -8.49 -19.07
C PRO A 23 -8.40 -7.27 -19.13
N PRO A 24 -7.07 -7.42 -19.03
CA PRO A 24 -6.14 -6.32 -19.22
C PRO A 24 -6.31 -5.61 -20.57
N ARG A 25 -6.26 -4.27 -20.55
CA ARG A 25 -6.20 -3.41 -21.75
C ARG A 25 -5.45 -2.13 -21.43
N MET A 26 -4.95 -1.43 -22.46
CA MET A 26 -4.33 -0.11 -22.27
C MET A 26 -5.31 0.85 -21.59
N GLY A 27 -4.81 1.58 -20.58
CA GLY A 27 -5.62 2.50 -19.76
C GLY A 27 -6.44 1.85 -18.65
N ARG A 28 -6.41 0.52 -18.51
CA ARG A 28 -7.02 -0.21 -17.39
C ARG A 28 -5.98 -0.55 -16.33
N VAL A 29 -6.34 -0.32 -15.07
CA VAL A 29 -5.53 -0.66 -13.90
C VAL A 29 -6.22 -1.75 -13.09
N HIS A 30 -5.47 -2.80 -12.79
CA HIS A 30 -5.88 -3.87 -11.89
C HIS A 30 -5.26 -3.65 -10.52
N VAL A 31 -6.10 -3.42 -9.51
CA VAL A 31 -5.70 -3.34 -8.11
C VAL A 31 -6.05 -4.67 -7.46
N VAL A 32 -5.05 -5.53 -7.32
CA VAL A 32 -5.24 -6.91 -6.84
C VAL A 32 -4.68 -7.05 -5.43
N GLU A 33 -5.54 -7.42 -4.48
CA GLU A 33 -5.08 -7.89 -3.18
C GLU A 33 -4.67 -9.35 -3.28
N MET A 34 -3.50 -9.70 -2.76
CA MET A 34 -3.02 -11.08 -2.74
C MET A 34 -2.71 -11.57 -1.33
N SER A 35 -3.26 -12.73 -0.97
CA SER A 35 -2.83 -13.45 0.22
C SER A 35 -1.48 -14.13 -0.01
N SER A 36 -0.80 -14.54 1.08
CA SER A 36 0.44 -15.33 0.97
C SER A 36 0.24 -16.63 0.19
N TYR A 37 -0.94 -17.25 0.30
CA TYR A 37 -1.27 -18.48 -0.43
C TYR A 37 -1.29 -18.24 -1.95
N GLN A 38 -1.93 -17.16 -2.37
CA GLN A 38 -2.00 -16.79 -3.78
C GLN A 38 -0.62 -16.41 -4.32
N ILE A 39 0.19 -15.70 -3.53
CA ILE A 39 1.57 -15.35 -3.93
C ILE A 39 2.42 -16.61 -4.07
N ASP A 40 2.33 -17.57 -3.14
CA ASP A 40 3.11 -18.80 -3.18
C ASP A 40 2.79 -19.65 -4.43
N LEU A 41 1.52 -19.65 -4.85
CA LEU A 41 1.05 -20.36 -6.04
C LEU A 41 1.24 -19.59 -7.35
N THR A 42 1.78 -18.37 -7.31
CA THR A 42 1.97 -17.51 -8.49
C THR A 42 3.44 -17.14 -8.66
N PRO A 43 4.29 -18.05 -9.16
CA PRO A 43 5.73 -17.77 -9.32
C PRO A 43 6.03 -16.76 -10.44
N SER A 44 5.07 -16.48 -11.31
CA SER A 44 5.19 -15.57 -12.45
C SER A 44 4.55 -14.20 -12.20
N LEU A 45 4.53 -13.73 -10.95
CA LEU A 45 4.08 -12.38 -10.64
C LEU A 45 4.99 -11.35 -11.30
N ASP A 46 4.39 -10.44 -12.06
CA ASP A 46 5.06 -9.36 -12.79
C ASP A 46 4.29 -8.03 -12.67
N PRO A 47 4.06 -7.50 -11.45
CA PRO A 47 3.28 -6.28 -11.28
C PRO A 47 4.07 -5.04 -11.69
N SER A 48 3.37 -4.04 -12.24
CA SER A 48 3.95 -2.69 -12.46
C SER A 48 4.31 -2.00 -11.15
N VAL A 49 3.53 -2.25 -10.09
CA VAL A 49 3.77 -1.76 -8.74
C VAL A 49 3.43 -2.88 -7.76
N GLY A 50 4.41 -3.29 -6.95
CA GLY A 50 4.22 -4.25 -5.85
C GLY A 50 4.15 -3.50 -4.53
N ILE A 51 3.26 -3.91 -3.62
CA ILE A 51 3.09 -3.26 -2.31
C ILE A 51 3.16 -4.30 -1.19
N LEU A 52 4.11 -4.14 -0.27
CA LEU A 52 4.20 -4.89 0.97
C LEU A 52 4.10 -3.92 2.16
N ILE A 53 2.98 -3.94 2.87
CA ILE A 53 2.66 -2.92 3.89
C ILE A 53 3.36 -3.22 5.22
N ASN A 54 3.27 -4.46 5.69
CA ASN A 54 3.92 -4.94 6.91
C ASN A 54 3.96 -6.47 6.92
N ILE A 55 4.74 -7.02 7.84
CA ILE A 55 4.73 -8.44 8.21
C ILE A 55 4.56 -8.53 9.73
N SER A 56 3.50 -9.19 10.15
CA SER A 56 3.24 -9.61 11.53
C SER A 56 2.93 -11.10 11.56
N GLU A 57 2.99 -11.71 12.75
CA GLU A 57 2.61 -13.11 12.93
C GLU A 57 1.16 -13.35 12.48
N ASP A 58 1.02 -14.19 11.46
CA ASP A 58 -0.24 -14.62 10.88
C ASP A 58 0.01 -15.92 10.10
N HIS A 59 -0.95 -16.84 10.09
CA HIS A 59 -0.87 -18.11 9.34
C HIS A 59 0.42 -18.97 9.56
N ILE A 60 1.03 -18.94 10.75
CA ILE A 60 2.27 -19.70 11.04
C ILE A 60 2.04 -21.21 10.94
N ASP A 61 0.85 -21.68 11.27
CA ASP A 61 0.41 -23.08 11.12
C ASP A 61 0.62 -23.62 9.70
N ARG A 62 0.47 -22.75 8.68
CA ARG A 62 0.69 -23.09 7.28
C ARG A 62 2.15 -22.94 6.86
N HIS A 63 2.75 -21.80 7.19
CA HIS A 63 4.06 -21.39 6.66
C HIS A 63 5.22 -21.97 7.46
N GLY A 64 4.95 -22.57 8.62
CA GLY A 64 5.92 -23.16 9.53
C GLY A 64 6.66 -22.11 10.35
N THR A 65 7.21 -21.09 9.70
CA THR A 65 7.94 -19.99 10.36
C THR A 65 7.60 -18.62 9.79
N LEU A 66 7.84 -17.58 10.59
CA LEU A 66 7.62 -16.19 10.16
C LEU A 66 8.60 -15.78 9.05
N GLU A 67 9.81 -16.34 9.06
CA GLU A 67 10.81 -16.18 7.99
C GLU A 67 10.27 -16.68 6.65
N HIS A 68 9.67 -17.87 6.63
CA HIS A 68 9.11 -18.43 5.40
C HIS A 68 7.92 -17.61 4.90
N TYR A 69 7.03 -17.21 5.82
CA TYR A 69 5.91 -16.32 5.50
C TYR A 69 6.36 -14.99 4.89
N ALA A 70 7.39 -14.38 5.48
CA ALA A 70 8.02 -13.17 4.98
C ALA A 70 8.61 -13.37 3.58
N ALA A 71 9.34 -14.46 3.37
CA ALA A 71 9.95 -14.81 2.09
C ALA A 71 8.92 -15.06 0.99
N VAL A 72 7.76 -15.63 1.31
CA VAL A 72 6.64 -15.77 0.37
C VAL A 72 6.11 -14.39 -0.02
N LYS A 73 5.80 -13.52 0.95
CA LYS A 73 5.28 -12.17 0.66
C LYS A 73 6.27 -11.28 -0.10
N GLU A 74 7.56 -11.43 0.16
CA GLU A 74 8.64 -10.72 -0.56
C GLU A 74 8.55 -10.94 -2.07
N ARG A 75 8.10 -12.12 -2.54
CA ARG A 75 7.97 -12.41 -3.97
C ARG A 75 7.08 -11.41 -4.71
N LEU A 76 6.07 -10.84 -4.06
CA LEU A 76 5.19 -9.83 -4.66
C LEU A 76 5.94 -8.54 -5.03
N VAL A 77 6.86 -8.10 -4.17
CA VAL A 77 7.64 -6.87 -4.38
C VAL A 77 8.96 -7.13 -5.11
N ALA A 78 9.49 -8.34 -5.02
CA ALA A 78 10.66 -8.79 -5.77
C ALA A 78 10.35 -9.04 -7.26
N GLY A 79 9.14 -9.53 -7.56
CA GLY A 79 8.67 -9.80 -8.92
C GLY A 79 8.24 -8.57 -9.70
N VAL A 80 8.36 -7.36 -9.14
CA VAL A 80 8.02 -6.11 -9.85
C VAL A 80 8.82 -6.01 -11.15
N GLN A 81 8.13 -5.71 -12.26
CA GLN A 81 8.73 -5.61 -13.58
C GLN A 81 9.84 -4.55 -13.64
N GLN A 82 10.71 -4.63 -14.64
CA GLN A 82 11.71 -3.59 -14.89
C GLN A 82 11.04 -2.22 -15.12
N GLY A 83 11.57 -1.18 -14.46
CA GLY A 83 10.98 0.16 -14.47
C GLY A 83 9.77 0.35 -13.55
N GLY A 84 9.25 -0.72 -12.95
CA GLY A 84 8.21 -0.68 -11.92
C GLY A 84 8.71 -0.15 -10.57
N ALA A 85 7.84 -0.18 -9.56
CA ALA A 85 8.17 0.24 -8.20
C ALA A 85 7.78 -0.79 -7.14
N ALA A 86 8.72 -1.13 -6.26
CA ALA A 86 8.49 -1.93 -5.06
C ALA A 86 8.23 -1.01 -3.87
N ILE A 87 6.99 -0.94 -3.39
CA ILE A 87 6.59 -0.10 -2.25
C ILE A 87 6.60 -0.97 -1.00
N VAL A 88 7.42 -0.60 -0.01
CA VAL A 88 7.63 -1.43 1.18
C VAL A 88 7.52 -0.58 2.44
N GLY A 89 6.62 -0.95 3.35
CA GLY A 89 6.57 -0.38 4.69
C GLY A 89 7.81 -0.79 5.49
N VAL A 90 8.45 0.14 6.21
CA VAL A 90 9.73 -0.13 6.91
C VAL A 90 9.63 0.05 8.43
N ASP A 91 8.42 -0.03 8.97
CA ASP A 91 8.16 0.11 10.40
C ASP A 91 8.30 -1.18 11.21
N ASP A 92 8.40 -2.34 10.53
CA ASP A 92 8.77 -3.63 11.09
C ASP A 92 10.12 -4.13 10.51
N ILE A 93 10.75 -5.07 11.21
CA ILE A 93 12.10 -5.54 10.88
C ILE A 93 12.15 -6.40 9.62
N TRP A 94 11.10 -7.17 9.34
CA TRP A 94 11.04 -8.06 8.18
C TRP A 94 11.00 -7.26 6.89
N CYS A 95 10.10 -6.30 6.83
CA CYS A 95 9.95 -5.45 5.65
C CYS A 95 11.15 -4.52 5.47
N ARG A 96 11.80 -4.05 6.56
CA ARG A 96 13.11 -3.36 6.45
C ARG A 96 14.16 -4.22 5.77
N ASN A 97 14.33 -5.46 6.26
CA ASN A 97 15.32 -6.37 5.70
C ASN A 97 15.02 -6.74 4.25
N ILE A 98 13.74 -6.88 3.88
CA ILE A 98 13.29 -7.08 2.49
C ILE A 98 13.63 -5.86 1.63
N ALA A 99 13.26 -4.65 2.07
CA ALA A 99 13.56 -3.41 1.35
C ALA A 99 15.08 -3.28 1.08
N ASP A 100 15.92 -3.57 2.07
CA ASP A 100 17.38 -3.50 1.91
C ASP A 100 17.95 -4.56 0.97
N ARG A 101 17.36 -5.76 0.92
CA ARG A 101 17.75 -6.78 -0.07
C ARG A 101 17.39 -6.35 -1.48
N LEU A 102 16.16 -5.87 -1.69
CA LEU A 102 15.68 -5.41 -2.99
C LEU A 102 16.50 -4.23 -3.52
N ASP A 103 16.81 -3.27 -2.66
CA ASP A 103 17.63 -2.10 -3.00
C ASP A 103 19.05 -2.53 -3.41
N ARG A 104 19.68 -3.44 -2.65
CA ARG A 104 20.99 -4.02 -3.03
C ARG A 104 20.95 -4.84 -4.32
N ALA A 105 19.80 -5.42 -4.65
CA ALA A 105 19.59 -6.13 -5.91
C ALA A 105 19.32 -5.19 -7.10
N GLY A 106 19.23 -3.87 -6.87
CA GLY A 106 19.01 -2.86 -7.90
C GLY A 106 17.54 -2.61 -8.23
N ASN A 107 16.60 -3.14 -7.45
CA ASN A 107 15.18 -2.83 -7.61
C ASN A 107 14.91 -1.38 -7.18
N ARG A 108 13.95 -0.73 -7.85
CA ARG A 108 13.45 0.58 -7.41
C ARG A 108 12.53 0.41 -6.20
N VAL A 109 13.08 0.64 -5.00
CA VAL A 109 12.34 0.52 -3.74
C VAL A 109 11.85 1.89 -3.25
N VAL A 110 10.56 2.01 -2.95
CA VAL A 110 9.96 3.16 -2.27
C VAL A 110 9.63 2.75 -0.84
N ARG A 111 10.44 3.23 0.11
CA ARG A 111 10.27 2.94 1.54
C ARG A 111 9.16 3.81 2.15
N ILE A 112 8.31 3.22 2.98
CA ILE A 112 7.18 3.88 3.65
C ILE A 112 7.31 3.78 5.17
N SER A 113 7.24 4.90 5.90
CA SER A 113 7.17 4.87 7.37
C SER A 113 6.09 5.78 7.92
N VAL A 114 5.40 5.35 8.97
CA VAL A 114 4.50 6.22 9.75
C VAL A 114 4.97 6.41 11.19
N LYS A 115 6.11 5.82 11.54
CA LYS A 115 6.73 5.95 12.87
C LYS A 115 7.89 6.94 12.88
N ASN A 116 8.69 6.99 11.83
CA ASN A 116 9.92 7.78 11.79
C ASN A 116 10.10 8.49 10.43
N PRO A 117 10.69 9.68 10.42
CA PRO A 117 11.16 10.29 9.17
C PRO A 117 12.17 9.40 8.44
N LEU A 118 12.11 9.42 7.11
CA LEU A 118 13.04 8.69 6.25
C LEU A 118 13.99 9.67 5.54
N PRO A 119 15.25 9.27 5.27
CA PRO A 119 16.15 10.05 4.42
C PRO A 119 15.77 9.96 2.93
N ASP A 120 15.14 8.85 2.51
CA ASP A 120 14.61 8.65 1.16
C ASP A 120 13.36 7.76 1.24
N GLY A 121 12.29 8.16 0.55
CA GLY A 121 10.98 7.50 0.57
C GLY A 121 9.84 8.42 0.99
N LEU A 122 8.73 7.84 1.45
CA LEU A 122 7.59 8.57 1.98
C LEU A 122 7.42 8.27 3.47
N TYR A 123 7.17 9.30 4.26
CA TYR A 123 6.78 9.13 5.65
C TYR A 123 5.59 10.01 6.02
N VAL A 124 4.95 9.70 7.15
CA VAL A 124 3.87 10.53 7.70
C VAL A 124 4.37 11.32 8.89
N GLU A 125 4.20 12.63 8.83
CA GLU A 125 4.52 13.57 9.91
C GLU A 125 3.34 14.54 10.07
N HIS A 126 2.84 14.70 11.29
CA HIS A 126 1.71 15.59 11.62
C HIS A 126 0.50 15.43 10.65
N GLU A 127 0.05 14.19 10.44
CA GLU A 127 -1.04 13.84 9.50
C GLU A 127 -0.81 14.28 8.05
N THR A 128 0.45 14.44 7.64
CA THR A 128 0.86 14.82 6.29
C THR A 128 1.83 13.78 5.75
N ILE A 129 1.57 13.30 4.54
CA ILE A 129 2.50 12.44 3.80
C ILE A 129 3.58 13.34 3.21
N VAL A 130 4.82 13.09 3.59
CA VAL A 130 6.01 13.82 3.15
C VAL A 130 6.87 12.88 2.33
N ARG A 131 7.37 13.36 1.20
CA ARG A 131 8.43 12.71 0.43
C ARG A 131 9.77 13.28 0.86
N ALA A 132 10.72 12.41 1.16
CA ALA A 132 12.12 12.78 1.32
C ALA A 132 12.97 12.20 0.19
N GLN A 133 13.95 12.98 -0.25
CA GLN A 133 14.99 12.57 -1.19
C GLN A 133 16.30 13.24 -0.77
N GLY A 134 17.07 12.58 0.11
CA GLY A 134 18.24 13.16 0.75
C GLY A 134 17.86 14.36 1.63
N ALA A 135 18.40 15.54 1.30
CA ALA A 135 18.09 16.78 2.02
C ALA A 135 16.75 17.41 1.60
N ALA A 136 16.22 17.05 0.43
CA ALA A 136 14.98 17.61 -0.08
C ALA A 136 13.76 16.97 0.58
N ARG A 137 12.75 17.79 0.91
CA ARG A 137 11.47 17.36 1.46
C ARG A 137 10.32 18.08 0.75
N SER A 138 9.24 17.37 0.47
CA SER A 138 8.02 17.96 -0.07
C SER A 138 6.78 17.29 0.50
N GLU A 139 5.76 18.10 0.80
CA GLU A 139 4.44 17.58 1.17
C GLU A 139 3.75 17.01 -0.07
N ILE A 140 3.22 15.80 0.06
CA ILE A 140 2.52 15.08 -1.01
C ILE A 140 1.02 15.17 -0.83
N ALA A 141 0.55 14.91 0.38
CA ALA A 141 -0.87 14.93 0.69
C ALA A 141 -1.12 15.07 2.19
N ARG A 142 -2.25 15.68 2.55
CA ARG A 142 -2.72 15.81 3.91
C ARG A 142 -3.80 14.76 4.20
N LEU A 143 -3.59 14.01 5.28
CA LEU A 143 -4.53 13.03 5.85
C LEU A 143 -5.46 13.70 6.88
N GLY A 144 -4.97 14.73 7.57
CA GLY A 144 -5.73 15.47 8.56
C GLY A 144 -7.04 16.01 7.97
N GLY A 145 -8.15 15.78 8.69
CA GLY A 145 -9.51 16.12 8.24
C GLY A 145 -10.21 15.04 7.41
N ILE A 146 -9.53 13.95 7.02
CA ILE A 146 -10.15 12.81 6.34
C ILE A 146 -10.48 11.74 7.38
N GLY A 147 -11.74 11.71 7.84
CA GLY A 147 -12.18 10.86 8.95
C GLY A 147 -11.92 9.36 8.74
N SER A 148 -12.07 8.88 7.51
CA SER A 148 -11.84 7.49 7.12
C SER A 148 -10.36 7.08 7.13
N LEU A 149 -9.43 8.04 7.18
CA LEU A 149 -7.98 7.80 7.20
C LEU A 149 -7.36 8.03 8.57
N ARG A 150 -8.18 8.17 9.63
CA ARG A 150 -7.69 8.34 10.99
C ARG A 150 -6.99 7.07 11.49
N GLY A 151 -5.90 7.27 12.23
CA GLY A 151 -5.14 6.22 12.91
C GLY A 151 -3.91 5.75 12.13
N LEU A 152 -2.93 5.24 12.87
CA LEU A 152 -1.59 4.92 12.35
C LEU A 152 -1.62 3.93 11.18
N HIS A 153 -2.43 2.87 11.28
CA HIS A 153 -2.56 1.85 10.24
C HIS A 153 -3.16 2.43 8.95
N ASN A 154 -4.15 3.31 9.05
CA ASN A 154 -4.75 3.96 7.88
C ASN A 154 -3.80 4.99 7.26
N ALA A 155 -3.01 5.69 8.09
CA ALA A 155 -1.94 6.54 7.58
C ALA A 155 -0.91 5.73 6.78
N GLN A 156 -0.55 4.52 7.25
CA GLN A 156 0.36 3.63 6.54
C GLN A 156 -0.23 3.17 5.20
N ASN A 157 -1.50 2.73 5.21
CA ASN A 157 -2.22 2.35 4.00
C ASN A 157 -2.29 3.51 3.00
N ALA A 158 -2.60 4.72 3.47
CA ALA A 158 -2.68 5.92 2.65
C ALA A 158 -1.33 6.32 2.07
N ALA A 159 -0.25 6.20 2.84
CA ALA A 159 1.11 6.46 2.36
C ALA A 159 1.54 5.46 1.28
N CYS A 160 1.26 4.15 1.47
CA CYS A 160 1.48 3.14 0.44
C CYS A 160 0.65 3.39 -0.84
N ALA A 161 -0.63 3.72 -0.69
CA ALA A 161 -1.50 4.06 -1.82
C ALA A 161 -1.02 5.33 -2.56
N SER A 162 -0.52 6.32 -1.81
CA SER A 162 0.05 7.55 -2.37
C SER A 162 1.34 7.28 -3.14
N ALA A 163 2.22 6.43 -2.62
CA ALA A 163 3.41 5.98 -3.33
C ALA A 163 3.06 5.28 -4.65
N CYS A 164 2.01 4.46 -4.66
CA CYS A 164 1.52 3.79 -5.87
C CYS A 164 1.00 4.80 -6.90
N ALA A 165 0.18 5.76 -6.47
CA ALA A 165 -0.31 6.82 -7.33
C ALA A 165 0.83 7.65 -7.94
N LEU A 166 1.85 8.02 -7.14
CA LEU A 166 3.04 8.73 -7.63
C LEU A 166 3.89 7.88 -8.58
N ALA A 167 4.00 6.57 -8.36
CA ALA A 167 4.71 5.67 -9.26
C ALA A 167 4.00 5.51 -10.62
N MET A 168 2.71 5.85 -10.68
CA MET A 168 1.89 5.89 -11.89
C MET A 168 1.68 7.32 -12.42
N ASP A 169 2.53 8.27 -11.99
CA ASP A 169 2.52 9.67 -12.43
C ASP A 169 1.19 10.42 -12.18
N VAL A 170 0.42 9.99 -11.17
CA VAL A 170 -0.78 10.71 -10.74
C VAL A 170 -0.39 11.99 -10.02
N ALA A 171 -0.92 13.13 -10.49
CA ALA A 171 -0.69 14.44 -9.89
C ALA A 171 -1.17 14.53 -8.42
N SER A 172 -0.45 15.30 -7.59
CA SER A 172 -0.69 15.37 -6.15
C SER A 172 -2.09 15.89 -5.77
N ASP A 173 -2.66 16.78 -6.57
CA ASP A 173 -4.03 17.30 -6.38
C ASP A 173 -5.09 16.22 -6.63
N VAL A 174 -4.91 15.44 -7.69
CA VAL A 174 -5.76 14.28 -8.02
C VAL A 174 -5.65 13.20 -6.94
N LEU A 175 -4.42 12.93 -6.47
CA LEU A 175 -4.15 12.04 -5.35
C LEU A 175 -4.86 12.51 -4.07
N GLN A 176 -4.72 13.79 -3.72
CA GLN A 176 -5.37 14.39 -2.54
C GLN A 176 -6.90 14.26 -2.61
N ASN A 177 -7.49 14.49 -3.78
CA ASN A 177 -8.93 14.29 -4.00
C ASN A 177 -9.32 12.82 -3.88
N GLY A 178 -8.49 11.91 -4.39
CA GLY A 178 -8.64 10.47 -4.20
C GLY A 178 -8.71 10.08 -2.73
N LEU A 179 -7.77 10.54 -1.92
CA LEU A 179 -7.76 10.29 -0.47
C LEU A 179 -9.01 10.85 0.22
N ARG A 180 -9.43 12.07 -0.11
CA ARG A 180 -10.65 12.68 0.45
C ARG A 180 -11.93 11.92 0.09
N SER A 181 -11.96 11.33 -1.11
CA SER A 181 -13.12 10.57 -1.59
C SER A 181 -13.24 9.18 -0.96
N PHE A 182 -12.24 8.70 -0.23
CA PHE A 182 -12.24 7.37 0.34
C PHE A 182 -13.26 7.26 1.49
N PRO A 183 -14.32 6.45 1.36
CA PRO A 183 -15.37 6.39 2.37
C PRO A 183 -14.97 5.56 3.61
N GLY A 184 -13.82 4.89 3.58
CA GLY A 184 -13.51 3.80 4.50
C GLY A 184 -13.89 2.44 3.89
N LEU A 185 -13.69 1.36 4.65
CA LEU A 185 -14.19 0.03 4.30
C LEU A 185 -15.34 -0.31 5.26
N ALA A 186 -16.38 -0.97 4.76
CA ALA A 186 -17.43 -1.53 5.60
C ALA A 186 -16.79 -2.46 6.65
N HIS A 187 -17.25 -2.39 7.90
CA HIS A 187 -16.71 -3.17 9.02
C HIS A 187 -15.24 -2.92 9.39
N ARG A 188 -14.65 -1.78 8.97
CA ARG A 188 -13.32 -1.36 9.41
C ARG A 188 -13.33 0.09 9.88
N MET A 189 -13.44 0.28 11.20
CA MET A 189 -13.52 1.61 11.81
C MET A 189 -14.70 2.41 11.22
N GLU A 190 -15.79 1.72 10.93
CA GLU A 190 -16.95 2.30 10.27
C GLU A 190 -17.73 3.11 11.31
N GLN A 191 -17.88 4.41 11.08
CA GLN A 191 -18.70 5.25 11.95
C GLN A 191 -20.17 4.92 11.73
N VAL A 192 -20.73 4.10 12.61
CA VAL A 192 -22.13 3.65 12.53
C VAL A 192 -23.10 4.63 13.19
N GLY A 193 -22.60 5.59 14.00
CA GLY A 193 -23.44 6.65 14.56
C GLY A 193 -22.77 7.50 15.63
N ARG A 194 -23.49 8.50 16.12
CA ARG A 194 -23.06 9.37 17.23
C ARG A 194 -24.23 9.66 18.16
N ARG A 195 -24.01 9.59 19.48
CA ARG A 195 -24.99 10.01 20.50
C ARG A 195 -24.32 10.97 21.48
N GLY A 196 -24.67 12.25 21.39
CA GLY A 196 -24.02 13.31 22.17
C GLY A 196 -22.52 13.43 21.84
N HIS A 197 -21.67 13.28 22.86
CA HIS A 197 -20.21 13.32 22.71
C HIS A 197 -19.58 11.96 22.37
N VAL A 198 -20.37 10.89 22.28
CA VAL A 198 -19.87 9.54 22.03
C VAL A 198 -20.04 9.17 20.55
N LEU A 199 -18.93 8.78 19.92
CA LEU A 199 -18.88 8.24 18.55
C LEU A 199 -18.93 6.71 18.61
N PHE A 200 -19.82 6.10 17.83
CA PHE A 200 -19.94 4.65 17.70
C PHE A 200 -19.24 4.21 16.42
N VAL A 201 -18.36 3.23 16.57
CA VAL A 201 -17.51 2.71 15.50
C VAL A 201 -17.64 1.19 15.51
N ASN A 202 -17.91 0.59 14.34
CA ASN A 202 -17.88 -0.86 14.09
C ASN A 202 -16.46 -1.30 13.72
#